data_AF-A0A3B0Y5U8-F1
#
_entry.id   AF-A0A3B0Y5U8-F1
#
_cell.length_a   1.000
_cell.length_b   1.000
_cell.length_c   1.000
_cell.angle_alpha   90.00
_cell.angle_beta   90.00
_cell.angle_gamma   90.00
#
_symmetry.space_group_name_H-M   'P 1'
#
loop_
_entity.id
_entity.type
_entity.pdbx_description
1 polymer ?
#
loop_
_entity_poly.entity_id
_entity_poly.type
_entity_poly.pdbx_seq_one_letter_code
_entity_poly.pdbx_strand_id
1 'polypeptide(L)'
;MPISRIIFFPAAADQSIENSLIIATLIDIEFALPTIEKTHQHLPGERFLSLLTFLGCSPNINLSPTEGENYCAISLLKPTDCTVCLGFTQNSQPKCPNCKKRIANWKTADWQQKKHTCKCDKCMTYTAYAELNWKHECGFGRCGFEISHIYPHEAVPTEQLLNALHQSTGSQWQYCYANN
;
A
#
# COMPACT_ATOMS: atom_id res chain seq x y z
N MET A 1 -18.97 2.93 5.59
CA MET A 1 -18.16 3.49 4.48
C MET A 1 -16.83 2.74 4.48
N PRO A 2 -16.22 2.46 3.32
CA PRO A 2 -14.90 1.85 3.28
C PRO A 2 -13.88 2.78 3.96
N ILE A 3 -12.98 2.20 4.77
CA ILE A 3 -11.94 2.94 5.48
C ILE A 3 -10.84 3.27 4.47
N SER A 4 -10.51 4.55 4.31
CA SER A 4 -9.35 4.97 3.52
C SER A 4 -8.07 4.48 4.17
N ARG A 5 -7.14 3.99 3.36
CA ARG A 5 -5.84 3.49 3.81
C ARG A 5 -4.76 3.71 2.77
N ILE A 6 -3.53 3.76 3.25
CA ILE A 6 -2.33 3.59 2.44
C ILE A 6 -1.77 2.18 2.70
N ILE A 7 -1.45 1.46 1.63
CA ILE A 7 -0.97 0.08 1.66
C ILE A 7 0.46 0.07 1.12
N PHE A 8 1.35 -0.60 1.84
CA PHE A 8 2.75 -0.82 1.51
C PHE A 8 2.97 -2.27 1.14
N PHE A 9 3.66 -2.51 0.04
CA PHE A 9 3.90 -3.86 -0.47
C PHE A 9 5.20 -3.93 -1.29
N PRO A 10 5.78 -5.13 -1.46
CA PRO A 10 6.94 -5.31 -2.32
C PRO A 10 6.64 -4.96 -3.77
N ALA A 11 7.56 -4.26 -4.44
CA ALA A 11 7.45 -3.90 -5.85
C ALA A 11 7.33 -5.14 -6.75
N ALA A 12 7.99 -6.23 -6.38
CA ALA A 12 7.79 -7.54 -6.99
C ALA A 12 6.53 -8.19 -6.38
N ALA A 13 5.41 -8.13 -7.10
CA ALA A 13 4.10 -8.57 -6.60
C ALA A 13 4.02 -10.08 -6.25
N ASP A 14 4.98 -10.89 -6.70
CA ASP A 14 5.12 -12.31 -6.38
C ASP A 14 5.97 -12.60 -5.15
N GLN A 15 6.64 -11.59 -4.62
CA GLN A 15 7.47 -11.73 -3.44
C GLN A 15 6.62 -11.85 -2.19
N SER A 16 7.01 -12.80 -1.34
CA SER A 16 6.41 -13.03 -0.03
C SER A 16 7.46 -12.74 1.02
N ILE A 17 7.10 -11.91 1.99
CA ILE A 17 7.94 -11.49 3.10
C ILE A 17 7.17 -11.83 4.37
N GLU A 18 7.87 -12.45 5.31
CA GLU A 18 7.35 -12.80 6.63
C GLU A 18 6.87 -11.55 7.37
N ASN A 19 5.66 -11.61 7.92
CA ASN A 19 5.08 -10.52 8.72
C ASN A 19 5.96 -10.17 9.93
N SER A 20 6.63 -11.16 10.53
CA SER A 20 7.58 -10.98 11.63
C SER A 20 8.76 -10.08 11.25
N LEU A 21 9.28 -10.21 10.03
CA LEU A 21 10.37 -9.37 9.52
C LEU A 21 9.90 -7.95 9.21
N ILE A 22 8.71 -7.82 8.60
CA ILE A 22 8.12 -6.51 8.32
C ILE A 22 7.95 -5.74 9.63
N ILE A 23 7.29 -6.35 10.62
CA ILE A 23 7.02 -5.65 11.87
C ILE A 23 8.29 -5.36 12.68
N ALA A 24 9.25 -6.30 12.72
CA ALA A 24 10.54 -6.05 13.35
C ALA A 24 11.23 -4.83 12.73
N THR A 25 11.19 -4.69 11.40
CA THR A 25 11.74 -3.53 10.69
C THR A 25 11.00 -2.24 11.06
N LEU A 26 9.66 -2.26 11.10
CA LEU A 26 8.87 -1.08 11.46
C LEU A 26 9.10 -0.64 12.91
N ILE A 27 9.31 -1.59 13.83
CA ILE A 27 9.64 -1.30 15.23
C ILE A 27 11.07 -0.74 15.34
N ASP A 28 12.04 -1.35 14.66
CA ASP A 28 13.46 -0.96 14.71
C ASP A 28 13.69 0.48 14.24
N ILE A 29 12.94 0.93 13.23
CA ILE A 29 12.99 2.32 12.76
C ILE A 29 12.05 3.27 13.49
N GLU A 30 11.44 2.82 14.60
CA GLU A 30 10.49 3.58 15.43
C GLU A 30 9.27 4.08 14.65
N PHE A 31 8.89 3.37 13.57
CA PHE A 31 7.68 3.67 12.80
C PHE A 31 6.41 3.11 13.46
N ALA A 32 6.54 1.96 14.12
CA ALA A 32 5.45 1.29 14.83
C ALA A 32 5.90 0.97 16.26
N LEU A 33 4.96 1.04 17.21
CA LEU A 33 5.19 0.51 18.56
C LEU A 33 5.07 -1.03 18.57
N PRO A 34 5.80 -1.71 19.47
CA PRO A 34 5.58 -3.13 19.73
C PRO A 34 4.11 -3.37 20.12
N THR A 35 3.50 -4.42 19.55
CA THR A 35 2.09 -4.73 19.86
C THR A 35 1.95 -5.18 21.30
N ILE A 36 0.87 -4.71 21.92
CA ILE A 36 0.32 -5.29 23.15
C ILE A 36 -0.61 -6.43 22.70
N GLU A 37 -0.25 -7.67 23.03
CA GLU A 37 -0.65 -9.02 22.55
C GLU A 37 -2.11 -9.30 22.07
N LYS A 38 -3.07 -8.37 22.15
CA LYS A 38 -4.49 -8.60 21.84
C LYS A 38 -4.98 -8.03 20.50
N THR A 39 -4.18 -7.25 19.78
CA THR A 39 -4.59 -6.63 18.51
C THR A 39 -3.57 -6.89 17.39
N HIS A 40 -4.03 -7.27 16.19
CA HIS A 40 -3.20 -7.28 14.96
C HIS A 40 -2.87 -5.87 14.43
N GLN A 41 -3.12 -4.86 15.27
CA GLN A 41 -2.95 -3.45 15.00
C GLN A 41 -1.86 -2.92 15.92
N HIS A 42 -0.96 -2.16 15.34
CA HIS A 42 0.13 -1.47 16.00
C HIS A 42 -0.14 0.03 16.01
N LEU A 43 0.24 0.68 17.10
CA LEU A 43 0.19 2.13 17.19
C LEU A 43 1.39 2.76 16.46
N PRO A 44 1.24 3.96 15.89
CA PRO A 44 2.33 4.76 15.37
C PRO A 44 3.46 4.94 16.41
N GLY A 45 4.70 4.76 15.98
CA GLY A 45 5.89 5.03 16.79
C GLY A 45 6.35 6.49 16.72
N GLU A 46 7.42 6.82 17.46
CA GLU A 46 7.93 8.19 17.59
C GLU A 46 8.34 8.82 16.24
N ARG A 47 8.84 8.00 15.32
CA ARG A 47 9.30 8.45 14.00
C ARG A 47 8.24 8.35 12.92
N PHE A 48 7.00 7.96 13.23
CA PHE A 48 5.92 7.80 12.27
C PHE A 48 5.73 9.04 11.37
N LEU A 49 5.54 10.22 11.98
CA LEU A 49 5.35 11.48 11.24
C LEU A 49 6.61 11.96 10.51
N SER A 50 7.80 11.50 10.93
CA SER A 50 9.06 11.79 10.24
C SER A 50 9.28 10.90 9.01
N LEU A 51 8.69 9.71 9.01
CA LEU A 51 8.86 8.69 7.98
C LEU A 51 7.69 8.65 6.99
N LEU A 52 6.55 9.26 7.34
CA LEU A 52 5.38 9.46 6.51
C LEU A 52 5.05 10.95 6.42
N THR A 53 5.25 11.55 5.25
CA THR A 53 5.00 12.98 5.02
C THR A 53 3.53 13.22 4.71
N PHE A 54 2.88 14.09 5.48
CA PHE A 54 1.51 14.51 5.23
C PHE A 54 1.45 15.79 4.40
N LEU A 55 0.62 15.77 3.37
CA LEU A 55 0.45 16.85 2.40
C LEU A 55 -0.80 17.65 2.77
N GLY A 56 -0.61 18.79 3.45
CA GLY A 56 -1.70 19.68 3.86
C GLY A 56 -1.31 20.57 5.02
N CYS A 57 -2.06 21.65 5.27
CA CYS A 57 -1.70 22.66 6.27
C CYS A 57 -2.03 22.27 7.72
N SER A 58 -2.86 21.24 7.96
CA SER A 58 -3.21 20.74 9.30
C SER A 58 -4.02 19.43 9.23
N PRO A 59 -3.39 18.29 8.93
CA PRO A 59 -4.10 17.01 8.95
C PRO A 59 -4.46 16.67 10.41
N ASN A 60 -5.75 16.40 10.68
CA ASN A 60 -6.21 15.99 12.01
C ASN A 60 -5.92 14.49 12.19
N ILE A 61 -4.65 14.16 12.45
CA ILE A 61 -4.17 12.79 12.59
C ILE A 61 -4.27 12.41 14.05
N ASN A 62 -5.20 11.51 14.37
CA ASN A 62 -5.21 10.90 15.69
C ASN A 62 -4.26 9.69 15.70
N LEU A 63 -3.15 9.80 16.42
CA LEU A 63 -2.13 8.74 16.55
C LEU A 63 -2.39 7.82 17.75
N SER A 64 -3.30 8.22 18.65
CA SER A 64 -3.61 7.49 19.88
C SER A 64 -5.09 7.16 19.93
N PRO A 65 -5.50 6.01 20.46
CA PRO A 65 -6.91 5.70 20.57
C PRO A 65 -7.56 6.62 21.61
N THR A 66 -8.49 7.47 21.17
CA THR A 66 -9.44 8.21 22.02
C THR A 66 -10.80 7.56 21.91
N GLU A 67 -11.54 7.46 23.01
CA GLU A 67 -12.88 6.86 23.00
C GLU A 67 -13.81 7.60 22.02
N GLY A 68 -14.37 6.87 21.06
CA GLY A 68 -15.28 7.42 20.04
C GLY A 68 -14.59 8.06 18.82
N GLU A 69 -13.26 8.10 18.76
CA GLU A 69 -12.52 8.69 17.64
C GLU A 69 -11.81 7.63 16.79
N ASN A 70 -11.73 7.88 15.49
CA ASN A 70 -10.90 7.09 14.58
C ASN A 70 -9.43 7.46 14.80
N TYR A 71 -8.54 6.47 14.78
CA TYR A 71 -7.09 6.66 14.93
C TYR A 71 -6.31 5.89 13.86
N CYS A 72 -5.13 6.37 13.54
CA CYS A 72 -4.22 5.70 12.61
C CYS A 72 -3.70 4.41 13.25
N ALA A 73 -3.95 3.28 12.59
CA ALA A 73 -3.47 1.99 13.03
C ALA A 73 -2.65 1.34 11.91
N ILE A 74 -1.49 0.80 12.27
CA ILE A 74 -0.64 0.03 11.36
C ILE A 74 -1.06 -1.44 11.48
N SER A 75 -1.50 -2.04 10.38
CA SER A 75 -1.96 -3.44 10.35
C SER A 75 -1.15 -4.24 9.34
N LEU A 76 -0.70 -5.44 9.71
CA LEU A 76 -0.05 -6.33 8.75
C LEU A 76 -1.11 -7.01 7.89
N LEU A 77 -0.86 -7.06 6.58
CA LEU A 77 -1.71 -7.82 5.67
C LEU A 77 -1.47 -9.31 5.89
N LYS A 78 -2.54 -10.11 5.83
CA LYS A 78 -2.40 -11.57 5.87
C LYS A 78 -1.67 -12.04 4.60
N PRO A 79 -0.54 -12.75 4.71
CA PRO A 79 0.16 -13.25 3.55
C PRO A 79 -0.71 -14.21 2.73
N THR A 80 -0.58 -14.16 1.41
CA THR A 80 -1.29 -15.03 0.46
C THR A 80 -0.33 -15.86 -0.37
N ASP A 81 -0.79 -17.04 -0.78
CA ASP A 81 0.00 -17.95 -1.63
C ASP A 81 0.17 -17.44 -3.07
N CYS A 82 -0.73 -16.56 -3.51
CA CYS A 82 -0.73 -15.97 -4.84
C CYS A 82 -0.92 -14.45 -4.77
N THR A 83 -0.40 -13.72 -5.76
CA THR A 83 -0.62 -12.27 -5.86
C THR A 83 -2.10 -11.95 -5.95
N VAL A 84 -2.56 -11.01 -5.14
CA VAL A 84 -3.93 -10.50 -5.13
C VAL A 84 -3.90 -8.98 -5.27
N CYS A 85 -5.03 -8.40 -5.66
CA CYS A 85 -5.25 -6.96 -5.51
C CYS A 85 -5.38 -6.65 -4.01
N LEU A 86 -4.43 -5.88 -3.47
CA LEU A 86 -4.40 -5.50 -2.05
C LEU A 86 -5.38 -4.37 -1.75
N GLY A 87 -5.63 -3.52 -2.74
CA GLY A 87 -6.56 -2.40 -2.65
C GLY A 87 -6.47 -1.50 -3.85
N PHE A 88 -7.47 -0.63 -3.99
CA PHE A 88 -7.53 0.34 -5.07
C PHE A 88 -8.41 1.54 -4.68
N THR A 89 -8.22 2.64 -5.41
CA THR A 89 -9.13 3.77 -5.37
C THR A 89 -10.16 3.67 -6.48
N GLN A 90 -11.35 4.23 -6.24
CA GLN A 90 -12.39 4.33 -7.26
C GLN A 90 -11.96 5.14 -8.50
N ASN A 91 -10.93 5.98 -8.37
CA ASN A 91 -10.42 6.86 -9.42
C ASN A 91 -9.25 6.24 -10.23
N SER A 92 -9.00 4.93 -10.07
CA SER A 92 -7.93 4.21 -10.75
C SER A 92 -7.91 4.46 -12.27
N GLN A 93 -6.78 4.96 -12.77
CA GLN A 93 -6.56 5.26 -14.18
C GLN A 93 -5.16 4.78 -14.61
N PRO A 94 -4.97 3.46 -14.78
CA PRO A 94 -3.66 2.89 -15.10
C PRO A 94 -3.13 3.36 -16.45
N LYS A 95 -1.80 3.46 -16.53
CA LYS A 95 -1.06 3.69 -17.76
C LYS A 95 -0.42 2.39 -18.23
N CYS A 96 -0.37 2.21 -19.55
CA CYS A 96 0.35 1.09 -20.15
C CYS A 96 1.86 1.20 -19.83
N PRO A 97 2.53 0.16 -19.32
CA PRO A 97 3.96 0.23 -19.05
C PRO A 97 4.80 0.33 -20.33
N ASN A 98 4.26 -0.11 -21.49
CA ASN A 98 4.94 0.01 -22.78
C ASN A 98 4.87 1.45 -23.33
N CYS A 99 3.68 1.91 -23.75
CA CYS A 99 3.55 3.23 -24.39
C CYS A 99 3.36 4.41 -23.43
N LYS A 100 3.25 4.16 -22.11
CA LYS A 100 3.03 5.16 -21.05
C LYS A 100 1.73 5.98 -21.15
N LYS A 101 0.86 5.69 -22.14
CA LYS A 101 -0.46 6.32 -22.29
C LYS A 101 -1.49 5.69 -21.35
N ARG A 102 -2.47 6.49 -20.94
CA ARG A 102 -3.63 6.03 -20.16
C ARG A 102 -4.45 5.04 -20.98
N ILE A 103 -4.89 3.95 -20.35
CA ILE A 103 -5.77 2.94 -20.97
C ILE A 103 -7.21 3.30 -20.63
N ALA A 104 -8.06 3.58 -21.64
CA ALA A 104 -9.41 4.09 -21.39
C ALA A 104 -10.34 3.01 -20.79
N ASN A 105 -10.41 1.83 -21.42
CA ASN A 105 -11.32 0.75 -21.06
C ASN A 105 -10.58 -0.37 -20.33
N TRP A 106 -9.77 0.01 -19.33
CA TRP A 106 -8.91 -0.94 -18.63
C TRP A 106 -9.69 -1.88 -17.72
N LYS A 107 -10.82 -1.43 -17.16
CA LYS A 107 -11.56 -2.15 -16.12
C LYS A 107 -12.49 -3.19 -16.72
N THR A 108 -12.18 -4.46 -16.50
CA THR A 108 -13.04 -5.62 -16.81
C THR A 108 -13.67 -6.15 -15.52
N ALA A 109 -14.53 -7.18 -15.58
CA ALA A 109 -15.11 -7.77 -14.36
C ALA A 109 -14.04 -8.41 -13.46
N ASP A 110 -13.03 -9.04 -14.07
CA ASP A 110 -12.01 -9.86 -13.39
C ASP A 110 -10.64 -9.17 -13.28
N TRP A 111 -10.60 -7.84 -13.40
CA TRP A 111 -9.35 -7.08 -13.43
C TRP A 111 -8.48 -7.25 -12.17
N GLN A 112 -9.11 -7.61 -11.04
CA GLN A 112 -8.43 -7.83 -9.76
C GLN A 112 -7.70 -9.18 -9.69
N GLN A 113 -7.97 -10.10 -10.61
CA GLN A 113 -7.29 -11.39 -10.60
C GLN A 113 -5.96 -11.29 -11.35
N LYS A 114 -4.88 -11.74 -10.70
CA LYS A 114 -3.50 -11.70 -11.21
C LYS A 114 -3.35 -12.20 -12.65
N LYS A 115 -4.04 -13.30 -12.99
CA LYS A 115 -3.86 -14.01 -14.26
C LYS A 115 -4.42 -13.26 -15.47
N HIS A 116 -5.21 -12.21 -15.25
CA HIS A 116 -5.77 -11.45 -16.35
C HIS A 116 -4.82 -10.37 -16.84
N THR A 117 -4.85 -10.18 -18.15
CA THR A 117 -4.11 -9.16 -18.85
C THR A 117 -5.04 -8.06 -19.35
N CYS A 118 -4.60 -6.82 -19.23
CA CYS A 118 -5.21 -5.68 -19.87
C CYS A 118 -4.58 -5.46 -21.25
N LYS A 119 -5.41 -5.26 -22.28
CA LYS A 119 -4.96 -4.86 -23.61
C LYS A 119 -4.95 -3.33 -23.71
N CYS A 120 -3.81 -2.75 -24.06
CA CYS A 120 -3.72 -1.31 -24.29
C CYS A 120 -4.45 -0.91 -25.58
N ASP A 121 -5.35 0.07 -25.50
CA ASP A 121 -6.09 0.64 -26.65
C ASP A 121 -5.23 1.53 -27.56
N LYS A 122 -3.97 1.79 -27.19
CA LYS A 122 -3.05 2.66 -27.94
C LYS A 122 -1.94 1.90 -28.66
N CYS A 123 -1.29 0.96 -27.99
CA CYS A 123 -0.18 0.19 -28.56
C CYS A 123 -0.47 -1.30 -28.68
N MET A 124 -1.68 -1.75 -28.33
CA MET A 124 -2.13 -3.13 -28.45
C MET A 124 -1.37 -4.17 -27.61
N THR A 125 -0.39 -3.73 -26.80
CA THR A 125 0.32 -4.60 -25.86
C THR A 125 -0.63 -5.15 -24.81
N TYR A 126 -0.47 -6.44 -24.52
CA TYR A 126 -1.11 -7.12 -23.40
C TYR A 126 -0.17 -7.09 -22.20
N THR A 127 -0.69 -6.71 -21.04
CA THR A 127 0.09 -6.59 -19.80
C THR A 127 -0.74 -7.14 -18.65
N ALA A 128 -0.14 -7.90 -17.73
CA ALA A 128 -0.85 -8.35 -16.54
C ALA A 128 -1.36 -7.14 -15.73
N TYR A 129 -2.54 -7.24 -15.11
CA TYR A 129 -3.06 -6.12 -14.31
C TYR A 129 -2.09 -5.70 -13.19
N ALA A 130 -1.41 -6.67 -12.57
CA ALA A 130 -0.39 -6.43 -11.55
C ALA A 130 0.83 -5.61 -12.04
N GLU A 131 1.07 -5.56 -13.35
CA GLU A 131 2.23 -4.87 -13.96
C GLU A 131 1.85 -3.52 -14.60
N LEU A 132 0.56 -3.14 -14.57
CA LEU A 132 0.15 -1.83 -15.05
C LEU A 132 0.71 -0.73 -14.15
N ASN A 133 0.95 0.45 -14.73
CA ASN A 133 1.32 1.60 -13.94
C ASN A 133 0.07 2.24 -13.34
N TRP A 134 -0.24 1.86 -12.11
CA TRP A 134 -1.41 2.32 -11.35
C TRP A 134 -1.25 3.70 -10.71
N LYS A 135 -0.08 4.32 -10.77
CA LYS A 135 0.18 5.66 -10.20
C LYS A 135 -0.26 5.78 -8.72
N HIS A 136 -0.01 4.74 -7.93
CA HIS A 136 -0.41 4.61 -6.52
C HIS A 136 -1.93 4.47 -6.28
N GLU A 137 -2.75 4.28 -7.32
CA GLU A 137 -4.20 4.10 -7.17
C GLU A 137 -4.61 2.64 -6.96
N CYS A 138 -3.68 1.69 -7.10
CA CYS A 138 -3.92 0.27 -6.88
C CYS A 138 -2.58 -0.44 -6.61
N GLY A 139 -2.64 -1.49 -5.79
CA GLY A 139 -1.50 -2.32 -5.44
C GLY A 139 -1.82 -3.79 -5.62
N PHE A 140 -0.86 -4.54 -6.14
CA PHE A 140 -0.91 -5.99 -6.24
C PHE A 140 0.27 -6.57 -5.47
N GLY A 141 0.03 -7.60 -4.67
CA GLY A 141 1.07 -8.24 -3.87
C GLY A 141 0.57 -9.49 -3.15
N ARG A 142 1.49 -10.11 -2.40
CA ARG A 142 1.20 -11.28 -1.55
C ARG A 142 1.29 -10.98 -0.05
N CYS A 143 1.89 -9.87 0.30
CA CYS A 143 2.14 -9.46 1.68
C CYS A 143 2.33 -7.94 1.70
N GLY A 144 2.39 -7.38 2.91
CA GLY A 144 2.55 -5.96 3.12
C GLY A 144 1.97 -5.52 4.45
N PHE A 145 1.80 -4.23 4.60
CA PHE A 145 1.10 -3.63 5.72
C PHE A 145 0.28 -2.43 5.25
N GLU A 146 -0.69 -2.02 6.05
CA GLU A 146 -1.53 -0.87 5.77
C GLU A 146 -1.59 0.07 6.97
N ILE A 147 -1.89 1.33 6.68
CA ILE A 147 -2.17 2.36 7.68
C ILE A 147 -3.59 2.83 7.44
N SER A 148 -4.47 2.61 8.42
CA SER A 148 -5.86 3.03 8.36
C SER A 148 -6.02 4.53 8.52
N HIS A 149 -7.14 5.06 8.03
CA HIS A 149 -7.55 6.46 8.14
C HIS A 149 -6.60 7.45 7.45
N ILE A 150 -5.94 7.01 6.37
CA ILE A 150 -5.14 7.86 5.48
C ILE A 150 -5.89 8.01 4.16
N TYR A 151 -6.33 9.23 3.83
CA TYR A 151 -7.02 9.51 2.57
C TYR A 151 -6.05 9.47 1.38
N PRO A 152 -6.54 9.14 0.17
CA PRO A 152 -5.70 9.16 -1.03
C PRO A 152 -4.97 10.50 -1.21
N HIS A 153 -3.65 10.42 -1.43
CA HIS A 153 -2.74 11.55 -1.57
C HIS A 153 -2.56 12.45 -0.33
N GLU A 154 -3.16 12.09 0.80
CA GLU A 154 -2.97 12.84 2.06
C GLU A 154 -1.58 12.61 2.65
N ALA A 155 -1.03 11.41 2.48
CA ALA A 155 0.28 11.04 2.98
C ALA A 155 1.14 10.34 1.92
N VAL A 156 2.44 10.58 1.97
CA VAL A 156 3.45 10.00 1.09
C VAL A 156 4.60 9.48 1.93
N PRO A 157 5.04 8.22 1.75
CA PRO A 157 6.18 7.72 2.49
C PRO A 157 7.46 8.42 2.07
N THR A 158 8.35 8.61 3.04
CA THR A 158 9.70 9.10 2.76
C THR A 158 10.55 8.00 2.11
N GLU A 159 11.56 8.42 1.37
CA GLU A 159 12.61 7.51 0.88
C GLU A 159 13.28 6.74 2.03
N GLN A 160 13.38 7.35 3.21
CA GLN A 160 13.97 6.69 4.38
C GLN A 160 13.15 5.46 4.81
N LEU A 161 11.82 5.57 4.85
CA LEU A 161 10.94 4.44 5.17
C LEU A 161 11.09 3.30 4.14
N LEU A 162 11.03 3.65 2.86
CA LEU A 162 11.13 2.66 1.78
C LEU A 162 12.51 1.99 1.74
N ASN A 163 13.58 2.75 1.99
CA ASN A 163 14.94 2.23 2.04
C ASN A 163 15.17 1.31 3.25
N ALA A 164 14.62 1.63 4.42
CA ALA A 164 14.71 0.76 5.59
C ALA A 164 14.02 -0.59 5.34
N LEU A 165 12.81 -0.57 4.79
CA LEU A 165 12.11 -1.77 4.37
C LEU A 165 12.92 -2.56 3.33
N HIS A 166 13.54 -1.87 2.37
CA HIS A 166 14.38 -2.51 1.36
C HIS A 166 15.60 -3.20 1.96
N GLN A 167 16.33 -2.52 2.85
CA GLN A 167 17.54 -3.05 3.48
C GLN A 167 17.25 -4.30 4.31
N SER A 168 16.16 -4.30 5.08
CA SER A 168 15.81 -5.45 5.93
C SER A 168 15.23 -6.63 5.17
N THR A 169 14.54 -6.38 4.05
CA THR A 169 13.78 -7.42 3.32
C THR A 169 14.40 -7.84 1.99
N GLY A 170 15.45 -7.15 1.53
CA GLY A 170 16.07 -7.37 0.22
C GLY A 170 15.18 -7.00 -0.97
N SER A 171 14.05 -6.33 -0.75
CA SER A 171 13.00 -6.11 -1.76
C SER A 171 12.75 -4.63 -1.93
N GLN A 172 12.57 -4.11 -3.14
CA GLN A 172 12.08 -2.73 -3.27
C GLN A 172 10.63 -2.66 -2.79
N TRP A 173 10.26 -1.57 -2.13
CA TRP A 173 8.90 -1.36 -1.62
C TRP A 173 8.19 -0.25 -2.39
N GLN A 174 6.88 -0.44 -2.57
CA GLN A 174 5.97 0.51 -3.17
C GLN A 174 4.76 0.71 -2.27
N TYR A 175 3.93 1.68 -2.62
CA TYR A 175 2.70 1.96 -1.90
C TYR A 175 1.56 2.32 -2.86
N CYS A 176 0.33 2.11 -2.40
CA CYS A 176 -0.88 2.57 -3.05
C CYS A 176 -1.91 3.06 -2.03
N TYR A 177 -2.87 3.86 -2.48
CA TYR A 177 -4.05 4.23 -1.71
C TYR A 177 -5.19 3.26 -2.01
N ALA A 178 -6.05 3.03 -1.02
CA ALA A 178 -7.26 2.25 -1.19
C ALA A 178 -8.43 2.86 -0.42
N ASN A 179 -9.61 2.83 -1.05
CA ASN A 179 -10.88 3.24 -0.44
C ASN A 179 -12.03 2.33 -0.91
N ASN A 180 -11.69 1.11 -1.31
CA ASN A 180 -12.61 0.08 -1.78
C ASN A 180 -13.13 -0.82 -0.66
#